data_AF-A0A6I1NHZ3-F1
#
_entry.id   AF-A0A6I1NHZ3-F1
#
_cell.length_a   1.000
_cell.length_b   1.000
_cell.length_c   1.000
_cell.angle_alpha   90.00
_cell.angle_beta   90.00
_cell.angle_gamma   90.00
#
_symmetry.space_group_name_H-M   'P 1'
#
loop_
_entity.id
_entity.type
_entity.pdbx_description
1 polymer ?
#
loop_
_entity_poly.entity_id
_entity_poly.type
_entity_poly.pdbx_seq_one_letter_code
_entity_poly.pdbx_strand_id
1 'polypeptide(L)'
;MPIGDVESHRQPVEVQAGKISEPEPAPDSQSAVFELEAAEDELAKTHLEIAHQFFQMGDFEGAADMTRLVHDNPDASAQQKEAAQQLNQECT
;
A
#
# COMPACT_ATOMS: atom_id res chain seq x y z
N MET A 1 -24.25 -24.81 -54.72
CA MET A 1 -23.00 -25.45 -55.21
C MET A 1 -22.00 -24.33 -55.47
N PRO A 2 -20.67 -24.45 -55.29
CA PRO A 2 -19.80 -25.52 -54.75
C PRO A 2 -18.99 -25.05 -53.50
N ILE A 3 -18.56 -25.90 -52.55
CA ILE A 3 -17.34 -26.74 -52.49
C ILE A 3 -16.07 -26.02 -52.97
N GLY A 4 -15.16 -25.78 -52.03
CA GLY A 4 -13.79 -25.36 -52.25
C GLY A 4 -12.93 -25.75 -51.05
N ASP A 5 -12.37 -26.95 -51.11
CA ASP A 5 -11.22 -27.46 -50.36
C ASP A 5 -10.10 -26.41 -50.23
N VAL A 6 -9.34 -26.44 -49.12
CA VAL A 6 -7.87 -26.55 -49.17
C VAL A 6 -7.25 -26.62 -47.76
N GLU A 7 -6.44 -27.67 -47.59
CA GLU A 7 -5.30 -27.88 -46.68
C GLU A 7 -5.51 -27.82 -45.16
N SER A 8 -5.38 -28.95 -44.47
CA SER A 8 -4.09 -29.55 -44.08
C SER A 8 -3.25 -28.59 -43.25
N HIS A 9 -3.18 -28.83 -41.94
CA HIS A 9 -1.92 -29.13 -41.27
C HIS A 9 -2.18 -29.54 -39.82
N ARG A 10 -1.48 -30.61 -39.43
CA ARG A 10 -1.36 -31.19 -38.09
C ARG A 10 -1.21 -30.11 -37.00
N GLN A 11 -1.90 -30.30 -35.87
CA GLN A 11 -1.28 -30.80 -34.63
C GLN A 11 -2.31 -30.93 -33.49
N PRO A 12 -2.16 -31.93 -32.60
CA PRO A 12 -3.04 -32.13 -31.46
C PRO A 12 -2.61 -31.19 -30.32
N VAL A 13 -3.52 -30.34 -29.85
CA VAL A 13 -3.32 -29.67 -28.56
C VAL A 13 -4.14 -30.43 -27.53
N GLU A 14 -3.45 -31.28 -26.79
CA GLU A 14 -3.93 -31.79 -25.50
C GLU A 14 -4.24 -30.59 -24.60
N VAL A 15 -5.53 -30.27 -24.46
CA VAL A 15 -5.99 -29.36 -23.40
C VAL A 15 -6.03 -30.18 -22.13
N GLN A 16 -4.92 -30.14 -21.41
CA GLN A 16 -4.73 -30.80 -20.14
C GLN A 16 -5.78 -30.29 -19.14
N ALA A 17 -6.48 -31.25 -18.56
CA ALA A 17 -7.59 -31.05 -17.65
C ALA A 17 -7.23 -30.23 -16.41
N GLY A 18 -8.15 -29.33 -16.06
CA GLY A 18 -8.69 -29.16 -14.72
C GLY A 18 -7.70 -29.07 -13.56
N LYS A 19 -7.48 -27.84 -13.08
CA LYS A 19 -7.12 -27.56 -11.69
C LYS A 19 -7.87 -26.31 -11.21
N ILE A 20 -9.12 -26.55 -10.81
CA ILE A 20 -9.84 -25.70 -9.84
C ILE A 20 -9.28 -26.02 -8.45
N SER A 21 -8.73 -25.04 -7.74
CA SER A 21 -8.74 -24.97 -6.27
C SER A 21 -8.33 -23.57 -5.83
N GLU A 22 -9.04 -23.08 -4.82
CA GLU A 22 -9.03 -21.73 -4.24
C GLU A 22 -7.66 -21.05 -4.11
N PRO A 23 -7.58 -19.73 -4.28
CA PRO A 23 -6.63 -18.93 -3.54
C PRO A 23 -7.19 -18.70 -2.13
N GLU A 24 -6.65 -19.40 -1.13
CA GLU A 24 -6.71 -18.93 0.26
C GLU A 24 -5.90 -17.62 0.37
N PRO A 25 -6.48 -16.49 0.83
CA PRO A 25 -5.69 -15.34 1.21
C PRO A 25 -5.28 -15.49 2.68
N ALA A 26 -4.06 -15.96 2.92
CA ALA A 26 -3.36 -15.72 4.18
C ALA A 26 -2.37 -14.56 3.97
N PRO A 27 -2.64 -13.35 4.48
CA PRO A 27 -1.62 -12.32 4.58
C PRO A 27 -0.92 -12.49 5.92
N ASP A 28 0.12 -13.32 5.98
CA ASP A 28 1.08 -13.24 7.07
C ASP A 28 2.50 -13.08 6.51
N SER A 29 3.05 -11.90 6.78
CA SER A 29 4.46 -11.64 7.00
C SER A 29 5.43 -11.97 5.86
N GLN A 30 5.43 -11.12 4.83
CA GLN A 30 6.64 -10.90 4.03
C GLN A 30 7.44 -9.73 4.61
N SER A 31 8.29 -10.05 5.59
CA SER A 31 9.51 -9.30 5.84
C SER A 31 10.46 -9.56 4.66
N ALA A 32 10.51 -8.65 3.69
CA ALA A 32 11.55 -8.59 2.67
C ALA A 32 12.13 -7.18 2.64
N VAL A 33 13.37 -7.10 3.09
CA VAL A 33 14.13 -5.90 3.43
C VAL A 33 14.74 -5.23 2.18
N PHE A 34 14.63 -3.89 2.16
CA PHE A 34 15.53 -2.92 1.53
C PHE A 34 15.60 -2.87 0.00
N GLU A 35 14.75 -2.02 -0.60
CA GLU A 35 15.14 -1.19 -1.73
C GLU A 35 15.13 0.29 -1.28
N LEU A 36 16.23 0.96 -1.58
CA LEU A 36 16.73 2.20 -1.01
C LEU A 36 16.08 3.45 -1.66
N GLU A 37 14.77 3.58 -1.57
CA GLU A 37 14.13 4.89 -1.62
C GLU A 37 13.89 5.34 -0.18
N ALA A 38 13.83 6.64 0.10
CA ALA A 38 13.42 7.13 1.41
C ALA A 38 11.98 6.66 1.65
N ALA A 39 11.83 5.44 2.18
CA ALA A 39 10.56 4.78 2.35
C ALA A 39 9.82 5.55 3.43
N GLU A 40 9.01 6.51 2.99
CA GLU A 40 8.00 7.12 3.84
C GLU A 40 7.14 5.98 4.38
N ASP A 41 7.09 5.84 5.70
CA ASP A 41 6.28 4.82 6.31
C ASP A 41 4.80 5.17 6.06
N GLU A 42 4.07 4.26 5.41
CA GLU A 42 2.67 4.49 5.00
C GLU A 42 1.77 4.74 6.21
N LEU A 43 2.11 4.17 7.36
CA LEU A 43 1.36 4.34 8.61
C LEU A 43 1.63 5.73 9.23
N ALA A 44 2.88 6.18 9.26
CA ALA A 44 3.25 7.53 9.65
C ALA A 44 2.63 8.60 8.73
N LYS A 45 2.58 8.33 7.42
CA LYS A 45 1.90 9.18 6.44
C LYS A 45 0.40 9.27 6.72
N THR A 46 -0.24 8.13 6.98
CA THR A 46 -1.66 8.09 7.36
C THR A 46 -1.92 8.87 8.64
N HIS A 47 -1.06 8.73 9.65
CA HIS A 47 -1.17 9.48 10.90
C HIS A 47 -0.99 11.00 10.69
N LEU A 48 -0.07 11.43 9.81
CA LEU A 48 0.04 12.84 9.40
C LEU A 48 -1.22 13.36 8.72
N GLU A 49 -1.78 12.61 7.77
CA GLU A 49 -3.01 13.01 7.08
C GLU A 49 -4.20 13.13 8.03
N ILE A 50 -4.31 12.22 9.00
CA ILE A 50 -5.34 12.29 10.04
C ILE A 50 -5.07 13.48 10.97
N ALA A 51 -3.83 13.72 11.36
CA ALA A 51 -3.46 14.88 12.18
C ALA A 51 -3.83 16.21 11.49
N HIS A 52 -3.56 16.32 10.18
CA HIS A 52 -3.97 17.46 9.38
C HIS A 52 -5.50 17.64 9.32
N GLN A 53 -6.25 16.55 9.23
CA GLN A 53 -7.72 16.62 9.27
C GLN A 53 -8.22 17.09 10.63
N PHE A 54 -7.67 16.58 11.73
CA PHE A 54 -8.00 17.06 13.08
C PHE A 54 -7.67 18.54 13.25
N PHE A 55 -6.51 18.98 12.75
CA PHE A 55 -6.13 20.39 12.74
C PHE A 55 -7.15 21.27 12.00
N GLN A 56 -7.60 20.84 10.82
CA GLN A 56 -8.62 21.55 10.03
C GLN A 56 -9.99 21.59 10.73
N MET A 57 -10.31 20.57 11.52
CA MET A 57 -11.53 20.53 12.34
C MET A 57 -11.43 21.36 13.62
N GLY A 58 -10.26 21.93 13.93
CA GLY A 58 -9.99 22.63 15.18
C GLY A 58 -9.80 21.71 16.39
N ASP A 59 -9.63 20.41 16.15
CA ASP A 59 -9.35 19.41 17.17
C ASP A 59 -7.83 19.28 17.33
N PHE A 60 -7.24 20.23 18.06
CA PHE A 60 -5.79 20.30 18.24
C PHE A 60 -5.25 19.19 19.14
N GLU A 61 -6.07 18.66 20.06
CA GLU A 61 -5.69 17.56 20.95
C GLU A 61 -5.52 16.25 20.17
N GLY A 62 -6.46 15.92 19.27
CA GLY A 62 -6.34 14.79 18.35
C GLY A 62 -5.18 14.96 17.36
N ALA A 63 -5.00 16.16 16.80
CA ALA A 63 -3.85 16.44 15.93
C ALA A 63 -2.50 16.24 16.65
N ALA A 64 -2.40 16.68 17.91
CA ALA A 64 -1.20 16.48 18.73
C ALA A 64 -0.94 15.00 19.05
N ASP A 65 -1.99 14.21 19.33
CA ASP A 65 -1.85 12.77 19.57
C ASP A 65 -1.36 12.03 18.31
N MET A 66 -1.95 12.35 17.16
CA MET A 66 -1.58 11.74 15.88
C MET A 66 -0.15 12.11 15.45
N THR A 67 0.28 13.36 15.65
CA THR A 67 1.68 13.76 15.37
C THR A 67 2.67 13.07 16.31
N ARG A 68 2.27 12.77 17.55
CA ARG A 68 3.08 12.02 18.50
C ARG A 68 3.26 10.56 18.09
N LEU A 69 2.23 9.92 17.54
CA LEU A 69 2.33 8.58 16.97
C LEU A 69 3.35 8.51 15.82
N VAL A 70 3.45 9.56 15.01
CA VAL A 70 4.46 9.67 13.93
C VAL A 70 5.88 9.78 14.50
N HIS A 71 6.06 10.46 15.63
CA HIS A 71 7.36 10.58 16.28
C HIS A 71 7.79 9.29 16.98
N ASP A 72 6.84 8.60 17.60
CA ASP A 72 7.05 7.33 18.29
C ASP A 72 7.34 6.19 17.31
N ASN A 73 6.84 6.30 16.07
CA ASN A 73 7.11 5.33 15.01
C ASN A 73 8.62 5.35 14.62
N PRO A 74 9.36 4.24 14.84
CA PRO A 74 10.78 4.16 14.53
C PRO A 74 11.05 4.07 13.02
N ASP A 75 10.07 3.60 12.24
CA ASP A 75 10.14 3.44 10.79
C ASP A 75 9.77 4.73 10.04
N ALA A 76 9.18 5.72 10.74
CA ALA A 76 8.87 7.02 10.16
C ALA A 76 10.14 7.75 9.70
N SER A 77 10.11 8.20 8.45
CA SER A 77 11.17 8.99 7.83
C SER A 77 11.34 10.34 8.54
N ALA A 78 12.56 10.91 8.47
CA ALA A 78 12.87 12.20 9.08
C ALA A 78 11.90 13.31 8.61
N GLN A 79 11.56 13.34 7.32
CA GLN A 79 10.59 14.29 6.77
C GLN A 79 9.19 14.14 7.39
N GLN A 80 8.75 12.92 7.69
CA GLN A 80 7.45 12.68 8.32
C GLN A 80 7.45 13.16 9.78
N LYS A 81 8.56 12.95 10.49
CA LYS A 81 8.74 13.48 11.85
C LYS A 81 8.81 15.01 11.86
N GLU A 82 9.51 15.61 10.91
CA GLU A 82 9.56 17.07 10.75
C GLU A 82 8.17 17.65 10.44
N ALA A 83 7.42 17.05 9.51
CA ALA A 83 6.05 17.47 9.20
C ALA A 83 5.13 17.34 10.44
N ALA A 84 5.25 16.25 11.20
CA ALA A 84 4.48 16.04 12.42
C ALA A 84 4.82 17.08 13.48
N GLN A 85 6.11 17.39 13.63
CA GLN A 85 6.58 18.40 14.58
C GLN A 85 6.09 19.79 14.21
N GLN A 86 6.08 20.11 12.91
CA GLN A 86 5.59 21.39 12.41
C GLN A 86 4.09 21.53 12.66
N LEU A 87 3.30 20.50 12.34
CA LEU A 87 1.86 20.51 12.63
C LEU A 87 1.58 20.65 14.13
N ASN A 88 2.32 19.95 14.99
CA ASN A 88 2.18 20.05 16.44
C ASN A 88 2.47 21.46 16.96
N GLN A 89 3.47 22.15 16.40
CA GLN A 89 3.76 23.55 16.72
C GLN A 89 2.64 24.49 16.29
N GLU A 90 1.97 24.22 15.17
CA GLU A 90 0.83 25.03 14.74
C GLU A 90 -0.43 24.79 15.61
N CYS A 91 -0.48 23.69 16.35
CA CYS A 91 -1.58 23.33 17.26
C CYS A 91 -1.51 24.03 18.64
N THR A 92 -0.39 24.65 19.02
CA THR A 92 -0.15 25.30 20.33
C THR A 92 -0.18 26.83 20.23
#